data_AF-A0A1C4WBA7-F1
#
_entry.id   AF-A0A1C4WBA7-F1
#
_cell.length_a   1.000
_cell.length_b   1.000
_cell.length_c   1.000
_cell.angle_alpha   90.00
_cell.angle_beta   90.00
_cell.angle_gamma   90.00
#
_symmetry.space_group_name_H-M   'P 1'
#
loop_
_entity.id
_entity.type
_entity.pdbx_description
1 polymer ?
#
loop_
_entity_poly.entity_id
_entity_poly.type
_entity_poly.pdbx_seq_one_letter_code
_entity_poly.pdbx_strand_id
1 'polypeptide(L)'
;MALPAGAAATTTKGQITAGVRAWVDSSPLRGLVGHFGGEWPTGDLSTVLAALDDFSARHWDFRQGRERPEAREPAFDPATVRLVFDAAAALGLVRAVPPALPRYAHLLVLGGLAHACLRRTAYAAHLVRTVAGISGEVAVLGSCRALSPAESRLLADAGIRDCVTEVDALDAGVRVAFGVGTPSEETGEEADHPHRAWSSRTYRPAGLPPVRVLAAPSSEPDRRRAHTADTQRFWAEHVRLRAGDPVLMVTAQIYVPFQHCDALRTLAVPYGCGIDTVGVDPALTALAGLPEPTLTPGRYLQEIRSAVRSMRVLHAAVPPA
;
A
#
# COMPACT_ATOMS: atom_id res chain seq x y z
N MET A 1 0.83 17.28 -2.44
CA MET A 1 -0.58 17.48 -2.05
C MET A 1 -0.83 16.73 -0.76
N ALA A 2 -1.66 17.25 0.14
CA ALA A 2 -2.08 16.50 1.32
C ALA A 2 -3.07 15.39 0.94
N LEU A 3 -2.98 14.25 1.60
CA LEU A 3 -3.96 13.18 1.50
C LEU A 3 -5.12 13.41 2.48
N PRO A 4 -6.26 12.70 2.32
CA PRO A 4 -7.34 12.75 3.31
C PRO A 4 -6.83 12.50 4.73
N ALA A 5 -7.42 13.19 5.72
CA ALA A 5 -6.95 13.08 7.09
C ALA A 5 -7.12 11.65 7.61
N GLY A 6 -6.10 11.16 8.33
CA GLY A 6 -6.09 9.85 8.99
C GLY A 6 -5.71 9.93 10.48
N ALA A 7 -5.68 11.11 11.10
CA ALA A 7 -5.29 11.24 12.50
C ALA A 7 -6.25 10.47 13.44
N ALA A 8 -5.68 9.77 14.42
CA ALA A 8 -6.44 9.01 15.41
C ALA A 8 -7.37 9.90 16.24
N ALA A 9 -8.55 9.38 16.63
CA ALA A 9 -9.54 9.98 17.55
C ALA A 9 -10.14 11.35 17.17
N THR A 10 -9.59 12.08 16.19
CA THR A 10 -10.06 13.43 15.81
C THR A 10 -10.54 13.53 14.36
N THR A 11 -10.28 12.52 13.53
CA THR A 11 -10.69 12.56 12.12
C THR A 11 -12.19 12.36 11.99
N THR A 12 -12.89 13.42 11.63
CA THR A 12 -14.32 13.41 11.31
C THR A 12 -14.53 12.99 9.85
N LYS A 13 -15.73 12.48 9.58
CA LYS A 13 -16.22 12.22 8.21
C LYS A 13 -16.03 13.44 7.28
N GLY A 14 -16.35 14.62 7.79
CA GLY A 14 -16.20 15.88 7.05
C GLY A 14 -14.75 16.16 6.64
N GLN A 15 -13.77 15.83 7.49
CA GLN A 15 -12.35 15.99 7.17
C GLN A 15 -11.87 15.00 6.11
N ILE A 16 -12.34 13.75 6.14
CA ILE A 16 -12.04 12.76 5.08
C ILE A 16 -12.60 13.27 3.74
N THR A 17 -13.88 13.65 3.71
CA THR A 17 -14.55 14.16 2.50
C THR A 17 -13.86 15.43 1.97
N ALA A 18 -13.49 16.36 2.85
CA ALA A 18 -12.77 17.57 2.46
C ALA A 18 -11.39 17.26 1.86
N GLY A 19 -10.66 16.30 2.44
CA GLY A 19 -9.38 15.86 1.91
C GLY A 19 -9.47 15.16 0.56
N VAL A 20 -10.49 14.30 0.37
CA VAL A 20 -10.79 13.70 -0.93
C VAL A 20 -11.06 14.79 -1.97
N ARG A 21 -11.93 15.76 -1.63
CA ARG A 21 -12.22 16.89 -2.50
C ARG A 21 -10.95 17.68 -2.84
N ALA A 22 -10.12 18.01 -1.86
CA ALA A 22 -8.91 18.81 -2.06
C ALA A 22 -7.90 18.13 -3.00
N TRP A 23 -7.74 16.80 -2.90
CA TRP A 23 -6.85 16.07 -3.80
C TRP A 23 -7.43 16.00 -5.22
N VAL A 24 -8.72 15.69 -5.33
CA VAL A 24 -9.41 15.56 -6.63
C VAL A 24 -9.50 16.90 -7.36
N ASP A 25 -9.82 17.99 -6.67
CA ASP A 25 -9.93 19.32 -7.29
C ASP A 25 -8.57 19.98 -7.56
N SER A 26 -7.45 19.28 -7.30
CA SER A 26 -6.11 19.84 -7.42
C SER A 26 -5.72 20.20 -8.86
N SER A 27 -4.97 21.30 -9.01
CA SER A 27 -4.48 21.76 -10.30
C SER A 27 -3.69 20.69 -11.08
N PRO A 28 -2.83 19.85 -10.47
CA PRO A 28 -2.12 18.80 -11.20
C PRO A 28 -3.06 17.76 -11.84
N LEU A 29 -4.11 17.33 -11.13
CA LEU A 29 -5.06 16.38 -11.68
C LEU A 29 -5.88 17.02 -12.82
N ARG A 30 -6.32 18.26 -12.63
CA ARG A 30 -7.00 19.06 -13.68
C ARG A 30 -6.14 19.20 -14.93
N GLY A 31 -4.85 19.50 -14.76
CA GLY A 31 -3.89 19.62 -15.86
C GLY A 31 -3.75 18.32 -16.65
N LEU A 32 -3.66 17.17 -15.96
CA LEU A 32 -3.65 15.87 -16.61
C LEU A 32 -4.95 15.59 -17.36
N VAL A 33 -6.11 15.81 -16.73
CA VAL A 33 -7.41 15.57 -17.39
C VAL A 33 -7.52 16.41 -18.67
N GLY A 34 -7.21 17.70 -18.60
CA GLY A 34 -7.23 18.59 -19.78
C GLY A 34 -6.24 18.17 -20.86
N HIS A 35 -5.00 17.80 -20.49
CA HIS A 35 -3.98 17.35 -21.45
C HIS A 35 -4.38 16.09 -22.21
N PHE A 36 -5.06 15.16 -21.54
CA PHE A 36 -5.56 13.93 -22.14
C PHE A 36 -6.96 14.09 -22.79
N GLY A 37 -7.40 15.34 -23.03
CA GLY A 37 -8.62 15.67 -23.78
C GLY A 37 -9.91 15.53 -22.98
N GLY A 38 -9.83 15.44 -21.65
CA GLY A 38 -10.99 15.40 -20.77
C GLY A 38 -11.50 16.79 -20.40
N GLU A 39 -12.81 16.93 -20.31
CA GLU A 39 -13.45 18.07 -19.68
C GLU A 39 -13.56 17.82 -18.17
N TRP A 40 -13.47 18.90 -17.38
CA TRP A 40 -13.63 18.76 -15.94
C TRP A 40 -15.11 18.56 -15.58
N PRO A 41 -15.46 17.50 -14.82
CA PRO A 41 -16.84 17.23 -14.47
C PRO A 41 -17.42 18.29 -13.53
N THR A 42 -18.71 18.54 -13.66
CA THR A 42 -19.49 19.40 -12.76
C THR A 42 -20.39 18.55 -11.85
N GLY A 43 -20.86 19.13 -10.75
CA GLY A 43 -21.77 18.47 -9.81
C GLY A 43 -21.16 18.20 -8.43
N ASP A 44 -21.79 17.31 -7.68
CA ASP A 44 -21.31 16.90 -6.36
C ASP A 44 -20.04 16.03 -6.44
N LEU A 45 -19.40 15.79 -5.29
CA LEU A 45 -18.15 15.03 -5.23
C LEU A 45 -18.31 13.60 -5.74
N SER A 46 -19.47 12.97 -5.53
CA SER A 46 -19.75 11.62 -6.00
C SER A 46 -19.76 11.55 -7.52
N THR A 47 -20.41 12.52 -8.15
CA THR A 47 -20.51 12.69 -9.61
C THR A 47 -19.14 12.97 -10.21
N VAL A 48 -18.38 13.88 -9.60
CA VAL A 48 -17.01 14.21 -10.02
C VAL A 48 -16.10 12.97 -9.95
N LEU A 49 -16.13 12.23 -8.84
CA LEU A 49 -15.32 11.01 -8.66
C LEU A 49 -15.69 9.91 -9.66
N ALA A 50 -16.98 9.72 -9.93
CA ALA A 50 -17.45 8.75 -10.92
C ALA A 50 -16.96 9.12 -12.34
N ALA A 51 -17.12 10.37 -12.74
CA ALA A 51 -16.68 10.84 -14.05
C ALA A 51 -15.16 10.76 -14.23
N LEU A 52 -14.37 11.07 -13.20
CA LEU A 52 -12.92 10.95 -13.23
C LEU A 52 -12.45 9.49 -13.27
N ASP A 53 -13.12 8.58 -12.57
CA ASP A 53 -12.85 7.15 -12.67
C ASP A 53 -13.09 6.65 -14.10
N ASP A 54 -14.24 6.99 -14.70
CA ASP A 54 -14.57 6.63 -16.09
C ASP A 54 -13.57 7.21 -17.09
N PHE A 55 -13.20 8.49 -16.92
CA PHE A 55 -12.16 9.12 -17.72
C PHE A 55 -10.82 8.38 -17.58
N SER A 56 -10.36 8.17 -16.35
CA SER A 56 -9.08 7.49 -16.11
C SER A 56 -9.07 6.05 -16.62
N ALA A 57 -10.21 5.35 -16.61
CA ALA A 57 -10.35 4.02 -17.18
C ALA A 57 -10.18 4.01 -18.70
N ARG A 58 -10.66 5.04 -19.40
CA ARG A 58 -10.50 5.16 -20.86
C ARG A 58 -9.08 5.56 -21.26
N HIS A 59 -8.46 6.48 -20.52
CA HIS A 59 -7.20 7.12 -20.96
C HIS A 59 -5.94 6.55 -20.29
N TRP A 60 -6.06 6.00 -19.08
CA TRP A 60 -4.90 5.64 -18.24
C TRP A 60 -4.90 4.17 -17.79
N ASP A 61 -5.82 3.34 -18.31
CA ASP A 61 -5.80 1.90 -18.07
C ASP A 61 -4.91 1.16 -19.09
N PHE A 62 -3.62 1.12 -18.80
CA PHE A 62 -2.63 0.40 -19.62
C PHE A 62 -2.52 -1.09 -19.24
N ARG A 63 -3.11 -1.48 -18.12
CA ARG A 63 -3.20 -2.87 -17.66
C ARG A 63 -4.20 -3.67 -18.48
N GLN A 64 -5.38 -3.10 -18.77
CA GLN A 64 -6.44 -3.79 -19.53
C GLN A 64 -6.74 -5.19 -18.94
N GLY A 65 -6.84 -5.28 -17.61
CA GLY A 65 -7.08 -6.53 -16.87
C GLY A 65 -5.83 -7.33 -16.48
N ARG A 66 -4.64 -6.99 -16.97
CA ARG A 66 -3.38 -7.69 -16.64
C ARG A 66 -2.78 -7.29 -15.29
N GLU A 67 -1.77 -8.03 -14.83
CA GLU A 67 -1.03 -7.68 -13.61
C GLU A 67 -0.16 -6.42 -13.83
N ARG A 68 0.19 -5.73 -12.73
CA ARG A 68 0.95 -4.46 -12.82
C ARG A 68 2.27 -4.55 -13.59
N PRO A 69 3.07 -5.62 -13.47
CA PRO A 69 4.30 -5.76 -14.25
C PRO A 69 4.09 -5.91 -15.75
N GLU A 70 2.88 -6.32 -16.17
CA GLU A 70 2.53 -6.65 -17.55
C GLU A 70 1.87 -5.48 -18.29
N ALA A 71 1.66 -4.35 -17.62
CA ALA A 71 1.13 -3.14 -18.24
C ALA A 71 2.04 -2.69 -19.40
N ARG A 72 1.44 -2.39 -20.55
CA ARG A 72 2.19 -1.90 -21.71
C ARG A 72 2.48 -0.43 -21.52
N GLU A 73 3.76 -0.04 -21.59
CA GLU A 73 4.12 1.37 -21.51
C GLU A 73 3.65 2.12 -22.76
N PRO A 74 2.88 3.22 -22.61
CA PRO A 74 2.54 4.09 -23.72
C PRO A 74 3.76 4.85 -24.24
N ALA A 75 3.79 5.10 -25.55
CA ALA A 75 4.78 6.00 -26.15
C ALA A 75 4.26 7.44 -26.06
N PHE A 76 4.87 8.24 -25.18
CA PHE A 76 4.54 9.65 -25.01
C PHE A 76 5.65 10.55 -25.53
N ASP A 77 5.27 11.72 -26.04
CA ASP A 77 6.21 12.78 -26.37
C ASP A 77 6.87 13.35 -25.08
N PRO A 78 8.04 14.00 -25.19
CA PRO A 78 8.76 14.52 -24.02
C PRO A 78 7.98 15.52 -23.15
N ALA A 79 7.06 16.30 -23.73
CA ALA A 79 6.27 17.26 -22.97
C ALA A 79 5.21 16.56 -22.13
N THR A 80 4.54 15.55 -22.69
CA THR A 80 3.61 14.67 -21.98
C THR A 80 4.32 13.93 -20.85
N VAL A 81 5.51 13.37 -21.12
CA VAL A 81 6.33 12.70 -20.10
C VAL A 81 6.60 13.63 -18.92
N ARG A 82 7.09 14.84 -19.17
CA ARG A 82 7.37 15.83 -18.13
C ARG A 82 6.12 16.19 -17.33
N LEU A 83 5.01 16.46 -18.01
CA LEU A 83 3.73 16.76 -17.35
C LEU A 83 3.31 15.65 -16.39
N VAL A 84 3.40 14.38 -16.82
CA VAL A 84 3.03 13.23 -15.98
C VAL A 84 3.92 13.14 -14.75
N PHE A 85 5.23 13.28 -14.89
CA PHE A 85 6.15 13.24 -13.76
C PHE A 85 5.92 14.41 -12.77
N ASP A 86 5.75 15.63 -13.28
CA ASP A 86 5.49 16.81 -12.46
C ASP A 86 4.17 16.67 -11.70
N ALA A 87 3.12 16.19 -12.38
CA ALA A 87 1.83 15.93 -11.77
C ALA A 87 1.92 14.81 -10.71
N ALA A 88 2.60 13.70 -11.01
CA ALA A 88 2.81 12.62 -10.05
C ALA A 88 3.56 13.10 -8.80
N ALA A 89 4.59 13.94 -8.97
CA ALA A 89 5.33 14.53 -7.86
C ALA A 89 4.42 15.43 -7.00
N ALA A 90 3.65 16.32 -7.65
CA ALA A 90 2.73 17.21 -6.96
C ALA A 90 1.61 16.46 -6.24
N LEU A 91 1.09 15.39 -6.82
CA LEU A 91 0.05 14.52 -6.25
C LEU A 91 0.57 13.59 -5.13
N GLY A 92 1.88 13.58 -4.88
CA GLY A 92 2.50 12.84 -3.77
C GLY A 92 2.93 11.41 -4.09
N LEU A 93 3.11 11.05 -5.36
CA LEU A 93 3.50 9.69 -5.77
C LEU A 93 5.02 9.48 -5.88
N VAL A 94 5.82 10.55 -5.80
CA VAL A 94 7.26 10.49 -6.11
C VAL A 94 8.15 10.62 -4.88
N ARG A 95 7.90 11.62 -4.02
CA ARG A 95 8.78 11.92 -2.88
C ARG A 95 8.22 11.31 -1.60
N ALA A 96 9.00 10.45 -0.96
CA ALA A 96 8.68 9.93 0.36
C ALA A 96 8.68 11.06 1.40
N VAL A 97 7.78 10.94 2.36
CA VAL A 97 7.65 11.84 3.51
C VAL A 97 7.86 11.03 4.78
N PRO A 98 8.47 11.61 5.83
CA PRO A 98 8.65 10.91 7.10
C PRO A 98 7.28 10.67 7.77
N PRO A 99 7.20 9.71 8.71
CA PRO A 99 6.02 9.54 9.55
C PRO A 99 5.65 10.84 10.27
N ALA A 100 4.34 11.14 10.34
CA ALA A 100 3.81 12.35 10.94
C ALA A 100 3.89 12.37 12.47
N LEU A 101 3.94 11.18 13.10
CA LEU A 101 4.01 11.01 14.54
C LEU A 101 5.36 10.39 14.94
N PRO A 102 5.88 10.73 16.14
CA PRO A 102 7.09 10.09 16.65
C PRO A 102 6.82 8.67 17.20
N ARG A 103 5.55 8.30 17.43
CA ARG A 103 5.16 7.02 18.04
C ARG A 103 3.85 6.50 17.45
N TYR A 104 3.78 5.18 17.29
CA TYR A 104 2.60 4.46 16.82
C TYR A 104 2.32 3.24 17.71
N ALA A 105 1.06 2.82 17.75
CA ALA A 105 0.69 1.56 18.37
C ALA A 105 1.19 0.39 17.52
N HIS A 106 1.01 0.48 16.20
CA HIS A 106 1.38 -0.58 15.26
C HIS A 106 2.04 -0.04 14.00
N LEU A 107 2.91 -0.84 13.40
CA LEU A 107 3.45 -0.61 12.06
C LEU A 107 3.01 -1.75 11.14
N LEU A 108 2.43 -1.43 9.98
CA LEU A 108 1.97 -2.40 8.98
C LEU A 108 2.84 -2.31 7.74
N VAL A 109 3.40 -3.44 7.33
CA VAL A 109 4.14 -3.58 6.08
C VAL A 109 3.25 -4.28 5.07
N LEU A 110 2.91 -3.61 3.97
CA LEU A 110 2.07 -4.21 2.94
C LEU A 110 2.88 -5.16 2.03
N GLY A 111 2.30 -6.32 1.74
CA GLY A 111 2.78 -7.27 0.74
C GLY A 111 2.67 -6.76 -0.69
N GLY A 112 3.29 -7.49 -1.61
CA GLY A 112 3.24 -7.22 -3.04
C GLY A 112 4.03 -8.25 -3.83
N LEU A 113 4.79 -7.76 -4.81
CA LEU A 113 5.75 -8.59 -5.52
C LEU A 113 7.00 -8.79 -4.66
N ALA A 114 7.75 -9.86 -4.90
CA ALA A 114 8.91 -10.24 -4.10
C ALA A 114 9.88 -9.08 -3.76
N HIS A 115 10.27 -8.25 -4.74
CA HIS A 115 11.15 -7.10 -4.49
C HIS A 115 10.55 -6.09 -3.50
N ALA A 116 9.23 -5.87 -3.56
CA ALA A 116 8.52 -4.95 -2.69
C ALA A 116 8.44 -5.52 -1.27
N CYS A 117 8.28 -6.84 -1.12
CA CYS A 117 8.35 -7.51 0.17
C CYS A 117 9.69 -7.24 0.87
N LEU A 118 10.81 -7.42 0.16
CA LEU A 118 12.14 -7.16 0.71
C LEU A 118 12.37 -5.67 1.03
N ARG A 119 12.05 -4.77 0.10
CA ARG A 119 12.29 -3.33 0.31
C ARG A 119 11.45 -2.76 1.44
N ARG A 120 10.19 -3.16 1.56
CA ARG A 120 9.28 -2.63 2.59
C ARG A 120 9.60 -3.18 3.98
N THR A 121 10.03 -4.45 4.08
CA THR A 121 10.49 -5.03 5.36
C THR A 121 11.81 -4.39 5.82
N ALA A 122 12.76 -4.18 4.92
CA ALA A 122 13.99 -3.44 5.20
C ALA A 122 13.71 -1.99 5.65
N TYR A 123 12.81 -1.29 4.96
CA TYR A 123 12.41 0.07 5.33
C TYR A 123 11.68 0.12 6.69
N ALA A 124 10.80 -0.85 6.98
CA ALA A 124 10.16 -0.95 8.29
C ALA A 124 11.17 -1.16 9.41
N ALA A 125 12.16 -2.03 9.21
CA ALA A 125 13.24 -2.22 10.18
C ALA A 125 14.04 -0.94 10.41
N HIS A 126 14.28 -0.14 9.36
CA HIS A 126 14.89 1.19 9.51
C HIS A 126 14.00 2.11 10.36
N LEU A 127 12.73 2.26 10.00
CA LEU A 127 11.80 3.14 10.71
C LEU A 127 11.71 2.83 12.21
N VAL A 128 11.59 1.55 12.58
CA VAL A 128 11.48 1.16 14.00
C VAL A 128 12.78 1.41 14.77
N ARG A 129 13.94 1.34 14.12
CA ARG A 129 15.23 1.58 14.78
C ARG A 129 15.56 3.06 14.92
N THR A 130 15.15 3.90 13.97
CA THR A 130 15.71 5.25 13.84
C THR A 130 14.69 6.39 13.77
N VAL A 131 13.41 6.11 13.52
CA VAL A 131 12.43 7.16 13.19
C VAL A 131 11.22 7.15 14.12
N ALA A 132 10.62 5.99 14.35
CA ALA A 132 9.34 5.89 15.03
C ALA A 132 9.35 4.82 16.13
N GLY A 133 8.88 5.19 17.33
CA GLY A 133 8.66 4.23 18.41
C GLY A 133 7.37 3.43 18.17
N ILE A 134 7.45 2.10 18.29
CA ILE A 134 6.29 1.19 18.15
C ILE A 134 6.04 0.49 19.48
N SER A 135 4.84 0.65 20.06
CA SER A 135 4.51 0.06 21.36
C SER A 135 3.87 -1.32 21.29
N GLY A 136 3.21 -1.66 20.18
CA GLY A 136 2.50 -2.92 19.98
C GLY A 136 3.31 -3.92 19.16
N GLU A 137 3.14 -3.91 17.84
CA GLU A 137 3.87 -4.83 16.94
C GLU A 137 4.16 -4.20 15.57
N VAL A 138 5.14 -4.79 14.88
CA VAL A 138 5.32 -4.66 13.44
C VAL A 138 4.63 -5.84 12.76
N ALA A 139 3.56 -5.59 12.03
CA ALA A 139 2.82 -6.59 11.29
C ALA A 139 3.19 -6.54 9.81
N VAL A 140 3.59 -7.67 9.24
CA VAL A 140 3.98 -7.82 7.85
C VAL A 140 2.92 -8.65 7.15
N LEU A 141 2.11 -7.99 6.33
CA LEU A 141 0.84 -8.51 5.83
C LEU A 141 0.96 -9.01 4.41
N GLY A 142 0.70 -10.29 4.17
CA GLY A 142 0.77 -10.91 2.86
C GLY A 142 -0.36 -11.92 2.62
N SER A 143 -0.20 -12.69 1.55
CA SER A 143 -1.09 -13.79 1.19
C SER A 143 -0.29 -15.04 0.80
N CYS A 144 -0.95 -16.19 0.74
CA CYS A 144 -0.38 -17.43 0.21
C CYS A 144 -0.34 -17.46 -1.33
N ARG A 145 -0.27 -16.29 -2.00
CA ARG A 145 -0.13 -16.21 -3.45
C ARG A 145 1.21 -16.79 -3.87
N ALA A 146 1.19 -17.72 -4.83
CA ALA A 146 2.39 -18.26 -5.43
C ALA A 146 3.24 -17.16 -6.11
N LEU A 147 4.55 -17.26 -5.97
CA LEU A 147 5.50 -16.42 -6.67
C LEU A 147 5.54 -16.78 -8.15
N SER A 148 5.63 -15.78 -9.01
CA SER A 148 5.90 -16.00 -10.43
C SER A 148 7.35 -16.43 -10.65
N PRO A 149 7.69 -17.09 -11.78
CA PRO A 149 9.07 -17.45 -12.10
C PRO A 149 10.04 -16.25 -12.10
N ALA A 150 9.57 -15.06 -12.48
CA ALA A 150 10.36 -13.84 -12.45
C ALA A 150 10.66 -13.39 -11.01
N GLU A 151 9.69 -13.51 -10.10
CA GLU A 151 9.89 -13.23 -8.67
C GLU A 151 10.87 -14.22 -8.03
N SER A 152 10.74 -15.51 -8.32
CA SER A 152 11.66 -16.53 -7.78
C SER A 152 13.11 -16.32 -8.24
N ARG A 153 13.32 -15.95 -9.51
CA ARG A 153 14.67 -15.60 -10.02
C ARG A 153 15.24 -14.37 -9.31
N LEU A 154 14.41 -13.33 -9.15
CA LEU A 154 14.79 -12.11 -8.47
C LEU A 154 15.24 -12.37 -7.02
N LEU A 155 14.52 -13.24 -6.29
CA LEU A 155 14.92 -13.63 -4.94
C LEU A 155 16.24 -14.41 -4.95
N ALA A 156 16.40 -15.35 -5.88
CA ALA A 156 17.62 -16.13 -6.01
C ALA A 156 18.86 -15.25 -6.31
N ASP A 157 18.71 -14.24 -7.16
CA ASP A 157 19.76 -13.25 -7.46
C ASP A 157 20.11 -12.41 -6.22
N ALA A 158 19.15 -12.18 -5.33
CA ALA A 158 19.35 -11.55 -4.03
C ALA A 158 19.83 -12.51 -2.93
N GLY A 159 20.15 -13.77 -3.27
CA GLY A 159 20.63 -14.79 -2.34
C GLY A 159 19.53 -15.41 -1.46
N ILE A 160 18.27 -15.12 -1.72
CA ILE A 160 17.11 -15.64 -0.98
C ILE A 160 16.54 -16.84 -1.75
N ARG A 161 16.50 -18.00 -1.10
CA ARG A 161 16.06 -19.27 -1.69
C ARG A 161 14.83 -19.81 -0.96
N ASP A 162 14.25 -20.86 -1.52
CA ASP A 162 13.18 -21.65 -0.89
C ASP A 162 11.89 -20.87 -0.57
N CYS A 163 11.65 -19.76 -1.29
CA CYS A 163 10.40 -19.01 -1.23
C CYS A 163 9.43 -19.49 -2.32
N VAL A 164 8.24 -19.94 -1.92
CA VAL A 164 7.19 -20.41 -2.85
C VAL A 164 6.07 -19.37 -2.98
N THR A 165 5.81 -18.63 -1.92
CA THR A 165 4.69 -17.68 -1.81
C THR A 165 5.16 -16.27 -1.46
N GLU A 166 4.25 -15.29 -1.62
CA GLU A 166 4.45 -13.92 -1.17
C GLU A 166 4.78 -13.84 0.33
N VAL A 167 4.12 -14.64 1.17
CA VAL A 167 4.40 -14.66 2.62
C VAL A 167 5.78 -15.24 2.93
N ASP A 168 6.31 -16.18 2.14
CA ASP A 168 7.69 -16.66 2.30
C ASP A 168 8.70 -15.56 1.98
N ALA A 169 8.46 -14.76 0.94
CA ALA A 169 9.31 -13.62 0.61
C ALA A 169 9.29 -12.54 1.69
N LEU A 170 8.13 -12.31 2.32
CA LEU A 170 7.99 -11.42 3.47
C LEU A 170 8.72 -11.96 4.71
N ASP A 171 8.60 -13.26 4.98
CA ASP A 171 9.28 -13.95 6.08
C ASP A 171 10.80 -13.87 5.95
N ALA A 172 11.32 -14.17 4.76
CA ALA A 172 12.74 -14.02 4.44
C ALA A 172 13.21 -12.57 4.62
N GLY A 173 12.42 -11.60 4.14
CA GLY A 173 12.67 -10.17 4.34
C GLY A 173 12.74 -9.79 5.81
N VAL A 174 11.82 -10.30 6.65
CA VAL A 174 11.84 -10.09 8.10
C VAL A 174 13.08 -10.68 8.75
N ARG A 175 13.43 -11.93 8.44
CA ARG A 175 14.63 -12.59 9.00
C ARG A 175 15.89 -11.80 8.73
N VAL A 176 16.07 -11.34 7.49
CA VAL A 176 17.21 -10.52 7.09
C VAL A 176 17.16 -9.14 7.74
N ALA A 177 16.04 -8.42 7.59
CA ALA A 177 15.93 -7.01 8.01
C ALA A 177 15.93 -6.83 9.54
N PHE A 178 15.39 -7.80 10.29
CA PHE A 178 15.31 -7.77 11.75
C PHE A 178 16.39 -8.61 12.45
N GLY A 179 17.16 -9.42 11.70
CA GLY A 179 18.23 -10.25 12.26
C GLY A 179 17.71 -11.39 13.13
N VAL A 180 16.65 -12.07 12.68
CA VAL A 180 15.96 -13.13 13.42
C VAL A 180 16.04 -14.47 12.69
N GLY A 181 16.14 -15.57 13.44
CA GLY A 181 16.28 -16.92 12.88
C GLY A 181 14.94 -17.65 12.78
N THR A 182 14.45 -18.18 13.92
CA THR A 182 13.21 -18.95 14.01
C THR A 182 12.11 -18.15 14.70
N PRO A 183 10.83 -18.34 14.33
CA PRO A 183 9.73 -17.72 15.03
C PRO A 183 9.62 -18.27 16.46
N SER A 184 9.19 -17.41 17.39
CA SER A 184 8.88 -17.78 18.77
C SER A 184 7.48 -18.39 18.93
N GLU A 185 6.62 -18.12 17.95
CA GLU A 185 5.26 -18.64 17.86
C GLU A 185 4.92 -18.78 16.37
N GLU A 186 4.35 -19.92 16.01
CA GLU A 186 3.85 -20.20 14.67
C GLU A 186 2.48 -20.86 14.79
N THR A 187 1.49 -20.26 14.15
CA THR A 187 0.12 -20.76 14.07
C THR A 187 -0.40 -20.56 12.66
N GLY A 188 -1.38 -21.37 12.26
CA GLY A 188 -1.95 -21.30 10.93
C GLY A 188 -2.84 -22.48 10.64
N GLU A 189 -3.47 -22.43 9.48
CA GLU A 189 -4.28 -23.52 8.95
C GLU A 189 -3.87 -23.75 7.50
N GLU A 190 -3.34 -24.94 7.24
CA GLU A 190 -3.23 -25.43 5.88
C GLU A 190 -4.63 -25.77 5.35
N ALA A 191 -4.87 -25.44 4.09
CA ALA A 191 -6.13 -25.72 3.44
C ALA A 191 -5.86 -26.29 2.04
N ASP A 192 -6.83 -27.05 1.53
CA ASP A 192 -6.78 -27.66 0.19
C ASP A 192 -6.59 -26.62 -0.94
N HIS A 193 -6.83 -25.33 -0.65
CA HIS A 193 -6.65 -24.24 -1.59
C HIS A 193 -5.93 -23.04 -0.94
N PRO A 194 -4.93 -22.41 -1.61
CA PRO A 194 -4.14 -21.31 -1.04
C PRO A 194 -4.97 -20.07 -0.69
N HIS A 195 -6.16 -19.91 -1.26
CA HIS A 195 -7.06 -18.80 -0.90
C HIS A 195 -7.72 -18.97 0.48
N ARG A 196 -7.73 -20.19 1.03
CA ARG A 196 -8.33 -20.52 2.33
C ARG A 196 -7.28 -20.64 3.43
N ALA A 197 -6.03 -20.87 3.05
CA ALA A 197 -4.92 -21.00 3.98
C ALA A 197 -4.59 -19.66 4.66
N TRP A 198 -4.14 -19.74 5.91
CA TRP A 198 -3.62 -18.61 6.65
C TRP A 198 -2.46 -19.03 7.55
N SER A 199 -1.57 -18.09 7.87
CA SER A 199 -0.45 -18.35 8.78
C SER A 199 -0.01 -17.08 9.52
N SER A 200 0.54 -17.26 10.72
CA SER A 200 1.06 -16.23 11.60
C SER A 200 2.37 -16.71 12.22
N ARG A 201 3.46 -16.01 11.93
CA ARG A 201 4.79 -16.27 12.52
C ARG A 201 5.25 -15.05 13.30
N THR A 202 5.46 -15.21 14.60
CA THR A 202 5.88 -14.10 15.49
C THR A 202 7.35 -14.24 15.87
N TYR A 203 8.13 -13.22 15.57
CA TYR A 203 9.53 -13.05 15.94
C TYR A 203 9.67 -12.01 17.05
N ARG A 204 10.67 -12.18 17.92
CA ARG A 204 10.98 -11.26 19.03
C ARG A 204 12.44 -10.80 18.96
N PRO A 205 12.78 -9.89 18.04
CA PRO A 205 14.12 -9.32 17.97
C PRO A 205 14.47 -8.57 19.28
N ALA A 206 15.71 -8.70 19.75
CA ALA A 206 16.15 -8.04 20.98
C ALA A 206 16.12 -6.51 20.83
N GLY A 207 15.56 -5.81 21.82
CA GLY A 207 15.49 -4.35 21.85
C GLY A 207 14.50 -3.73 20.84
N LEU A 208 13.66 -4.55 20.20
CA LEU A 208 12.68 -4.13 19.21
C LEU A 208 11.29 -4.70 19.54
N PRO A 209 10.20 -4.09 19.03
CA PRO A 209 8.86 -4.66 19.15
C PRO A 209 8.78 -6.05 18.50
N PRO A 210 7.80 -6.88 18.91
CA PRO A 210 7.47 -8.11 18.19
C PRO A 210 7.20 -7.84 16.71
N VAL A 211 7.68 -8.74 15.85
CA VAL A 211 7.48 -8.69 14.40
C VAL A 211 6.66 -9.91 14.00
N ARG A 212 5.47 -9.70 13.45
CA ARG A 212 4.57 -10.76 13.03
C ARG A 212 4.48 -10.78 11.50
N VAL A 213 4.73 -11.93 10.90
CA VAL A 213 4.44 -12.17 9.48
C VAL A 213 3.10 -12.90 9.39
N LEU A 214 2.14 -12.29 8.70
CA LEU A 214 0.75 -12.74 8.66
C LEU A 214 0.29 -12.93 7.20
N ALA A 215 -0.03 -14.16 6.83
CA ALA A 215 -0.79 -14.46 5.63
C ALA A 215 -2.26 -14.62 6.00
N ALA A 216 -3.12 -13.78 5.41
CA ALA A 216 -4.56 -13.86 5.61
C ALA A 216 -5.24 -14.71 4.53
N PRO A 217 -6.34 -15.39 4.88
CA PRO A 217 -7.19 -16.03 3.88
C PRO A 217 -7.98 -14.96 3.11
N SER A 218 -8.51 -15.35 1.95
CA SER A 218 -9.45 -14.53 1.19
C SER A 218 -10.80 -14.50 1.87
N SER A 219 -11.48 -13.36 1.87
CA SER A 219 -12.90 -13.29 2.28
C SER A 219 -13.84 -13.90 1.23
N GLU A 220 -13.35 -14.19 0.02
CA GLU A 220 -14.08 -14.83 -1.08
C GLU A 220 -13.21 -15.92 -1.73
N PRO A 221 -12.87 -16.99 -0.99
CA PRO A 221 -11.83 -17.93 -1.38
C PRO A 221 -12.12 -18.71 -2.66
N ASP A 222 -13.40 -18.93 -2.97
CA ASP A 222 -13.85 -19.61 -4.20
C ASP A 222 -13.77 -18.74 -5.45
N ARG A 223 -13.61 -17.42 -5.30
CA ARG A 223 -13.65 -16.46 -6.42
C ARG A 223 -12.31 -15.81 -6.69
N ARG A 224 -11.54 -15.52 -5.64
CA ARG A 224 -10.30 -14.74 -5.73
C ARG A 224 -9.35 -15.02 -4.58
N ARG A 225 -8.07 -14.71 -4.82
CA ARG A 225 -7.05 -14.62 -3.78
C ARG A 225 -7.33 -13.47 -2.80
N ALA A 226 -6.70 -13.56 -1.63
CA ALA A 226 -6.71 -12.48 -0.65
C ALA A 226 -6.11 -11.21 -1.25
N HIS A 227 -6.74 -10.07 -0.99
CA HIS A 227 -6.23 -8.75 -1.35
C HIS A 227 -5.86 -7.95 -0.10
N THR A 228 -5.24 -6.78 -0.26
CA THR A 228 -4.80 -5.92 0.84
C THR A 228 -5.88 -5.65 1.91
N ALA A 229 -7.15 -5.50 1.50
CA ALA A 229 -8.22 -5.27 2.48
C ALA A 229 -8.58 -6.53 3.31
N ASP A 230 -8.32 -7.74 2.80
CA ASP A 230 -8.49 -8.97 3.57
C ASP A 230 -7.37 -9.08 4.61
N THR A 231 -6.13 -8.83 4.18
CA THR A 231 -4.97 -8.92 5.07
C THR A 231 -5.01 -7.87 6.19
N GLN A 232 -5.48 -6.66 5.90
CA GLN A 232 -5.69 -5.61 6.89
C GLN A 232 -6.79 -5.95 7.90
N ARG A 233 -7.96 -6.42 7.45
CA ARG A 233 -9.07 -6.78 8.36
C ARG A 233 -8.71 -7.96 9.23
N PHE A 234 -8.15 -9.00 8.61
CA PHE A 234 -7.69 -10.19 9.32
C PHE A 234 -6.69 -9.80 10.42
N TRP A 235 -5.69 -8.97 10.10
CA TRP A 235 -4.78 -8.43 11.10
C TRP A 235 -5.50 -7.66 12.22
N ALA A 236 -6.38 -6.71 11.88
CA ALA A 236 -7.08 -5.88 12.86
C ALA A 236 -7.89 -6.71 13.85
N GLU A 237 -8.53 -7.78 13.38
CA GLU A 237 -9.25 -8.74 14.22
C GLU A 237 -8.30 -9.57 15.09
N HIS A 238 -7.15 -10.01 14.55
CA HIS A 238 -6.15 -10.79 15.28
C HIS A 238 -5.52 -10.01 16.43
N VAL A 239 -5.18 -8.74 16.21
CA VAL A 239 -4.59 -7.89 17.27
C VAL A 239 -5.65 -7.23 18.15
N ARG A 240 -6.93 -7.36 17.82
CA ARG A 240 -8.05 -6.64 18.44
C ARG A 240 -7.79 -5.13 18.46
N LEU A 241 -7.58 -4.58 17.27
CA LEU A 241 -7.29 -3.17 17.02
C LEU A 241 -8.29 -2.27 17.74
N ARG A 242 -7.81 -1.23 18.43
CA ARG A 242 -8.64 -0.35 19.23
C ARG A 242 -8.88 0.98 18.53
N ALA A 243 -10.04 1.56 18.82
CA ALA A 243 -10.30 2.94 18.47
C ALA A 243 -9.24 3.86 19.10
N GLY A 244 -8.71 4.77 18.30
CA GLY A 244 -7.65 5.69 18.70
C GLY A 244 -6.22 5.14 18.55
N ASP A 245 -6.01 3.86 18.21
CA ASP A 245 -4.66 3.35 17.95
C ASP A 245 -4.05 4.06 16.71
N PRO A 246 -2.90 4.74 16.83
CA PRO A 246 -2.20 5.26 15.66
C PRO A 246 -1.45 4.13 14.95
N VAL A 247 -1.74 3.92 13.67
CA VAL A 247 -1.14 2.88 12.82
C VAL A 247 -0.31 3.51 11.72
N LEU A 248 0.96 3.14 11.63
CA LEU A 248 1.86 3.53 10.55
C LEU A 248 1.86 2.45 9.47
N MET A 249 1.51 2.78 8.24
CA MET A 249 1.51 1.85 7.12
C MET A 249 2.66 2.14 6.15
N VAL A 250 3.39 1.10 5.77
CA VAL A 250 4.54 1.14 4.87
C VAL A 250 4.20 0.51 3.54
N THR A 251 4.48 1.24 2.45
CA THR A 251 4.34 0.76 1.09
C THR A 251 5.35 1.39 0.12
N ALA A 252 5.28 1.13 -1.19
CA ALA A 252 6.05 1.87 -2.18
C ALA A 252 5.47 3.28 -2.40
N GLN A 253 6.30 4.30 -2.57
CA GLN A 253 5.85 5.70 -2.62
C GLN A 253 4.77 5.97 -3.68
N ILE A 254 4.89 5.37 -4.86
CA ILE A 254 3.91 5.50 -5.94
C ILE A 254 2.51 5.00 -5.56
N TYR A 255 2.39 4.12 -4.55
CA TYR A 255 1.13 3.56 -4.09
C TYR A 255 0.52 4.29 -2.89
N VAL A 256 1.26 5.21 -2.28
CA VAL A 256 0.85 5.88 -1.03
C VAL A 256 -0.54 6.52 -1.14
N PRO A 257 -0.87 7.31 -2.19
CA PRO A 257 -2.18 7.96 -2.23
C PRO A 257 -3.37 6.99 -2.22
N PHE A 258 -3.32 5.93 -3.03
CA PHE A 258 -4.44 5.00 -3.12
C PHE A 258 -4.49 4.08 -1.91
N GLN A 259 -3.35 3.59 -1.43
CA GLN A 259 -3.33 2.68 -0.28
C GLN A 259 -3.66 3.39 1.01
N HIS A 260 -3.29 4.66 1.17
CA HIS A 260 -3.77 5.48 2.28
C HIS A 260 -5.30 5.53 2.30
N CYS A 261 -5.93 5.83 1.16
CA CYS A 261 -7.40 5.85 1.07
C CYS A 261 -8.03 4.48 1.37
N ASP A 262 -7.44 3.40 0.87
CA ASP A 262 -7.90 2.04 1.16
C ASP A 262 -7.74 1.66 2.63
N ALA A 263 -6.66 2.09 3.29
CA ALA A 263 -6.45 1.88 4.72
C ALA A 263 -7.45 2.70 5.55
N LEU A 264 -7.75 3.94 5.17
CA LEU A 264 -8.82 4.70 5.82
C LEU A 264 -10.16 3.96 5.73
N ARG A 265 -10.52 3.47 4.54
CA ARG A 265 -11.77 2.75 4.31
C ARG A 265 -11.84 1.42 5.06
N THR A 266 -10.71 0.71 5.15
CA THR A 266 -10.66 -0.67 5.66
C THR A 266 -10.40 -0.74 7.16
N LEU A 267 -9.63 0.23 7.69
CA LEU A 267 -9.18 0.25 9.09
C LEU A 267 -9.74 1.46 9.85
N ALA A 268 -9.48 2.69 9.40
CA ALA A 268 -9.86 3.88 10.16
C ALA A 268 -11.39 4.01 10.33
N VAL A 269 -12.15 3.86 9.25
CA VAL A 269 -13.62 3.99 9.28
C VAL A 269 -14.28 2.89 10.12
N PRO A 270 -13.92 1.59 9.98
CA PRO A 270 -14.58 0.53 10.74
C PRO A 270 -14.09 0.38 12.18
N TYR A 271 -12.81 0.64 12.46
CA TYR A 271 -12.19 0.39 13.78
C TYR A 271 -11.85 1.67 14.57
N GLY A 272 -11.98 2.85 13.97
CA GLY A 272 -11.71 4.14 14.62
C GLY A 272 -10.23 4.40 14.90
N CYS A 273 -9.31 3.64 14.28
CA CYS A 273 -7.87 3.84 14.42
C CYS A 273 -7.38 5.04 13.58
N GLY A 274 -6.21 5.57 13.91
CA GLY A 274 -5.50 6.51 13.05
C GLY A 274 -4.67 5.78 12.00
N ILE A 275 -4.56 6.33 10.80
CA ILE A 275 -3.70 5.87 9.72
C ILE A 275 -2.73 6.99 9.33
N ASP A 276 -1.46 6.65 9.35
CA ASP A 276 -0.42 7.36 8.63
C ASP A 276 0.18 6.41 7.58
N THR A 277 0.54 6.91 6.39
CA THR A 277 1.06 6.07 5.32
C THR A 277 2.32 6.69 4.75
N VAL A 278 3.42 5.92 4.79
CA VAL A 278 4.71 6.32 4.24
C VAL A 278 5.13 5.40 3.10
N GLY A 279 5.75 5.99 2.10
CA GLY A 279 6.44 5.25 1.06
C GLY A 279 7.85 4.89 1.48
N VAL A 280 8.35 3.77 0.98
CA VAL A 280 9.76 3.41 1.00
C VAL A 280 10.55 4.51 0.31
N ASP A 281 11.51 5.10 1.02
CA ASP A 281 12.44 6.07 0.48
C ASP A 281 13.55 5.34 -0.33
N PRO A 282 13.60 5.51 -1.66
CA PRO A 282 14.61 4.84 -2.48
C PRO A 282 16.04 5.33 -2.19
N ALA A 283 16.22 6.49 -1.55
CA ALA A 283 17.53 7.02 -1.19
C ALA A 283 18.17 6.31 0.02
N LEU A 284 17.44 5.44 0.71
CA LEU A 284 17.95 4.76 1.89
C LEU A 284 19.04 3.75 1.52
N THR A 285 20.25 3.91 2.09
CA THR A 285 21.41 3.04 1.85
C THR A 285 21.14 1.57 2.16
N ALA A 286 20.31 1.28 3.17
CA ALA A 286 19.94 -0.10 3.53
C ALA A 286 19.14 -0.84 2.43
N LEU A 287 18.65 -0.11 1.42
CA LEU A 287 17.96 -0.67 0.26
C LEU A 287 18.88 -0.81 -0.96
N ALA A 288 20.13 -0.38 -0.86
CA ALA A 288 21.10 -0.51 -1.94
C ALA A 288 21.26 -1.98 -2.33
N GLY A 289 21.20 -2.26 -3.63
CA GLY A 289 21.25 -3.62 -4.17
C GLY A 289 19.91 -4.37 -4.18
N LEU A 290 18.86 -3.86 -3.53
CA LEU A 290 17.53 -4.45 -3.67
C LEU A 290 16.86 -3.99 -4.98
N PRO A 291 16.29 -4.91 -5.78
CA PRO A 291 15.66 -4.57 -7.05
C PRO A 291 14.55 -3.53 -6.91
N GLU A 292 14.58 -2.52 -7.78
CA GLU A 292 13.58 -1.45 -7.84
C GLU A 292 12.97 -1.37 -9.24
N PRO A 293 11.64 -1.40 -9.39
CA PRO A 293 11.01 -1.25 -10.69
C PRO A 293 11.28 0.14 -11.26
N THR A 294 11.56 0.19 -12.57
CA THR A 294 11.58 1.44 -13.30
C THR A 294 10.21 2.12 -13.22
N LEU A 295 10.19 3.35 -12.71
CA LEU A 295 8.98 4.17 -12.63
C LEU A 295 8.82 4.94 -13.94
N THR A 296 7.78 4.61 -14.68
CA THR A 296 7.48 5.16 -16.01
C THR A 296 6.24 6.04 -15.96
N PRO A 297 6.05 6.95 -16.93
CA PRO A 297 4.84 7.78 -17.02
C PRO A 297 3.54 6.95 -17.03
N GLY A 298 3.50 5.84 -17.77
CA GLY A 298 2.36 4.93 -17.80
C GLY A 298 2.05 4.35 -16.42
N ARG A 299 3.07 3.97 -15.64
CA ARG A 299 2.90 3.50 -14.25
C ARG A 299 2.35 4.59 -13.34
N TYR A 300 2.85 5.82 -13.45
CA TYR A 300 2.30 6.93 -12.65
C TYR A 300 0.85 7.22 -12.98
N LEU A 301 0.47 7.29 -14.25
CA LEU A 301 -0.92 7.46 -14.66
C LEU A 301 -1.82 6.32 -14.16
N GLN A 302 -1.33 5.07 -14.22
CA GLN A 302 -2.04 3.91 -13.70
C GLN A 302 -2.29 4.03 -12.18
N GLU A 303 -1.33 4.52 -11.40
CA GLU A 303 -1.49 4.66 -9.94
C GLU A 303 -2.20 5.96 -9.52
N ILE A 304 -2.16 7.01 -10.34
CA ILE A 304 -3.06 8.16 -10.21
C ILE A 304 -4.51 7.70 -10.40
N ARG A 305 -4.77 6.86 -11.41
CA ARG A 305 -6.07 6.19 -11.58
C ARG A 305 -6.44 5.33 -10.37
N SER A 306 -5.51 4.54 -9.83
CA SER A 306 -5.75 3.79 -8.58
C SER A 306 -6.17 4.72 -7.45
N ALA A 307 -5.53 5.89 -7.31
CA ALA A 307 -5.86 6.87 -6.28
C ALA A 307 -7.27 7.46 -6.45
N VAL A 308 -7.65 7.86 -7.68
CA VAL A 308 -9.03 8.32 -7.99
C VAL A 308 -10.05 7.26 -7.59
N ARG A 309 -9.80 5.98 -7.93
CA ARG A 309 -10.66 4.87 -7.55
C ARG A 309 -10.76 4.68 -6.05
N SER A 310 -9.64 4.60 -5.35
CA SER A 310 -9.66 4.41 -3.89
C SER A 310 -10.33 5.59 -3.18
N MET A 311 -10.21 6.82 -3.70
CA MET A 311 -10.94 7.99 -3.20
C MET A 311 -12.45 7.89 -3.44
N ARG A 312 -12.88 7.43 -4.62
CA ARG A 312 -14.29 7.16 -4.92
C ARG A 312 -14.90 6.15 -3.94
N VAL A 313 -14.20 5.03 -3.73
CA VAL A 313 -14.68 3.96 -2.84
C VAL A 313 -14.62 4.41 -1.38
N LEU A 314 -13.59 5.17 -0.97
CA LEU A 314 -13.53 5.77 0.37
C LEU A 314 -14.70 6.73 0.61
N HIS A 315 -14.96 7.65 -0.31
CA HIS A 315 -16.07 8.60 -0.20
C HIS A 315 -17.42 7.88 -0.07
N ALA A 316 -17.65 6.81 -0.85
CA ALA A 316 -18.87 6.01 -0.76
C ALA A 316 -18.99 5.23 0.57
N ALA A 317 -17.88 4.88 1.20
CA ALA A 317 -17.85 4.15 2.47
C ALA A 317 -18.03 5.05 3.70
N VAL A 318 -17.85 6.36 3.55
CA VAL A 318 -18.14 7.34 4.60
C VAL A 318 -19.65 7.63 4.57
N PRO A 319 -20.44 7.26 5.59
CA PRO A 319 -21.88 7.50 5.58
C PRO A 319 -22.16 9.01 5.50
N PRO A 320 -23.25 9.45 4.84
CA PRO A 320 -23.63 10.86 4.83
C PRO A 320 -23.72 11.41 6.26
N ALA A 321 -23.38 12.69 6.40
CA ALA A 321 -23.47 13.41 7.67
C ALA A 321 -24.93 13.63 8.06
#